data_AF-A0A961D3J2-F1
#
_entry.id   AF-A0A961D3J2-F1
#
_cell.length_a   1.000
_cell.length_b   1.000
_cell.length_c   1.000
_cell.angle_alpha   90.00
_cell.angle_beta   90.00
_cell.angle_gamma   90.00
#
_symmetry.space_group_name_H-M   'P 1'
#
loop_
_entity.id
_entity.type
_entity.pdbx_description
1 polymer ?
#
loop_
_entity_poly.entity_id
_entity_poly.type
_entity_poly.pdbx_seq_one_letter_code
_entity_poly.pdbx_strand_id
1 'polypeptide(L)'
;LIGAGLALAALVGTWPLLDGGEFLESSIWKFHPPLIGEMKLVSSSLFDIGVHVLVVGVVMAVLVAFVEADDEVARANAAREELRSNAGHDDASGDPGTTTSGGER
;
A
#
# COMPACT_ATOMS: atom_id res chain seq x y z
N LEU A 1 -2.83 10.12 5.12
CA LEU A 1 -3.01 10.73 3.78
C LEU A 1 -4.41 10.45 3.22
N ILE A 2 -4.80 9.17 3.09
CA ILE A 2 -6.10 8.75 2.54
C ILE A 2 -7.28 9.50 3.19
N GLY A 3 -7.45 9.38 4.52
CA GLY A 3 -8.57 10.03 5.21
C GLY A 3 -8.58 11.56 5.11
N ALA A 4 -7.40 12.19 5.14
CA ALA A 4 -7.28 13.65 5.02
C ALA A 4 -7.62 14.13 3.59
N GLY A 5 -7.13 13.44 2.56
CA GLY A 5 -7.45 13.74 1.16
C GLY A 5 -8.94 13.56 0.87
N LEU A 6 -9.52 12.47 1.36
CA LEU A 6 -10.96 12.21 1.23
C LEU A 6 -11.80 13.26 1.96
N ALA A 7 -11.45 13.61 3.20
CA ALA A 7 -12.17 14.62 3.97
C ALA A 7 -12.12 15.99 3.28
N LEU A 8 -10.95 16.38 2.76
CA LEU A 8 -10.80 17.63 2.02
C LEU A 8 -11.63 17.64 0.74
N ALA A 9 -11.56 16.59 -0.07
CA ALA A 9 -12.35 16.49 -1.31
C ALA A 9 -13.86 16.52 -1.03
N ALA A 10 -14.32 15.79 0.00
CA ALA A 10 -15.71 15.78 0.41
C ALA A 10 -16.19 17.15 0.90
N LEU A 11 -15.40 17.82 1.76
CA LEU A 11 -15.71 19.16 2.25
C LEU A 11 -15.82 20.17 1.11
N VAL A 12 -14.83 20.22 0.22
CA VAL A 12 -14.82 21.18 -0.89
C VAL A 12 -15.93 20.90 -1.89
N GLY A 13 -16.19 19.63 -2.23
CA GLY A 13 -17.23 19.28 -3.20
C GLY A 13 -18.66 19.47 -2.68
N THR A 14 -18.88 19.30 -1.37
CA THR A 14 -20.19 19.52 -0.73
C THR A 14 -20.41 20.94 -0.26
N TRP A 15 -19.36 21.77 -0.17
CA TRP A 15 -19.46 23.16 0.24
C TRP A 15 -20.53 23.96 -0.52
N PRO A 16 -20.63 23.89 -1.87
CA PRO A 16 -21.62 24.67 -2.60
C PRO A 16 -23.06 24.22 -2.32
N LEU A 17 -23.28 22.96 -1.95
CA LEU A 17 -24.61 22.47 -1.55
C LEU A 17 -25.13 23.19 -0.30
N LEU A 18 -24.23 23.61 0.59
CA LEU A 18 -24.58 24.38 1.79
C LEU A 18 -25.01 25.82 1.47
N ASP A 19 -24.60 26.34 0.30
CA ASP A 19 -24.92 27.67 -0.21
C ASP A 19 -26.08 27.64 -1.23
N GLY A 20 -26.74 26.48 -1.40
CA GLY A 20 -27.84 26.28 -2.35
C GLY A 20 -27.42 26.06 -3.80
N GLY A 21 -26.12 25.90 -4.05
CA GLY A 21 -25.55 25.53 -5.34
C GLY A 21 -25.57 24.02 -5.61
N GLU A 22 -24.99 23.61 -6.74
CA GLU A 22 -24.86 22.21 -7.15
C GLU A 22 -23.58 21.55 -6.62
N PHE A 23 -23.53 20.21 -6.58
CA PHE A 23 -22.33 19.49 -6.18
C PHE A 23 -21.16 19.81 -7.13
N LEU A 24 -19.98 20.12 -6.57
CA LEU A 24 -18.80 20.58 -7.31
C LEU A 24 -19.01 21.92 -8.06
N GLU A 25 -20.02 22.70 -7.70
CA GLU A 25 -20.16 24.04 -8.27
C GLU A 25 -18.94 24.91 -7.95
N SER A 26 -18.53 25.65 -8.98
CA SER A 26 -17.24 26.28 -9.08
C SER A 26 -17.36 27.77 -8.79
N SER A 27 -17.03 28.18 -7.56
CA SER A 27 -16.95 29.60 -7.21
C SER A 27 -15.59 30.17 -7.61
N ILE A 28 -15.61 31.19 -8.47
CA ILE A 28 -14.40 31.84 -8.97
C ILE A 28 -14.07 33.03 -8.06
N TRP A 29 -13.03 32.88 -7.25
CA TRP A 29 -12.42 34.01 -6.54
C TRP A 29 -11.30 34.60 -7.38
N LYS A 30 -11.45 35.87 -7.76
CA LYS A 30 -10.40 36.61 -8.49
C LYS A 30 -9.47 37.26 -7.48
N PHE A 31 -8.22 36.82 -7.45
CA PHE A 31 -7.16 37.46 -6.66
C PHE A 31 -6.18 38.15 -7.63
N HIS A 32 -5.75 39.38 -7.29
CA HIS A 32 -4.76 40.15 -8.05
C HIS A 32 -3.43 40.27 -7.28
N PRO A 33 -2.62 39.21 -7.19
CA PRO A 33 -1.27 39.32 -6.65
C PRO A 33 -0.36 40.09 -7.63
N PRO A 34 0.41 41.09 -7.16
CA PRO A 34 1.14 42.03 -8.02
C PRO A 34 2.31 41.41 -8.82
N LEU A 35 2.74 40.18 -8.50
CA LEU A 35 3.84 39.49 -9.18
C LEU A 35 3.40 38.54 -10.31
N ILE A 36 2.15 38.08 -10.34
CA ILE A 36 1.74 36.91 -11.15
C ILE A 36 0.55 37.22 -12.10
N GLY A 37 -0.17 38.35 -11.92
CA GLY A 37 -1.34 38.70 -12.73
C GLY A 37 -2.65 38.12 -12.19
N GLU A 38 -3.74 38.14 -12.97
CA GLU A 38 -5.06 37.64 -12.51
C GLU A 38 -5.03 36.14 -12.23
N MET A 39 -5.11 35.75 -10.96
CA MET A 39 -5.32 34.35 -10.59
C MET A 39 -6.79 34.10 -10.28
N LYS A 40 -7.41 33.22 -11.06
CA LYS A 40 -8.73 32.67 -10.76
C LYS A 40 -8.52 31.47 -9.84
N LEU A 41 -8.77 31.65 -8.55
CA LEU A 41 -8.86 30.54 -7.63
C LEU A 41 -10.25 29.95 -7.75
N VAL A 42 -10.27 28.66 -8.09
CA VAL A 42 -11.47 27.90 -8.37
C VAL A 42 -11.59 26.83 -7.31
N SER A 43 -12.76 26.68 -6.69
CA SER A 43 -13.00 25.61 -5.70
C SER A 43 -12.70 24.21 -6.26
N SER A 44 -12.86 24.01 -7.57
CA SER A 44 -12.46 22.76 -8.25
C SER A 44 -10.98 22.43 -8.09
N SER A 45 -10.09 23.42 -8.04
CA SER A 45 -8.66 23.18 -7.83
C SER A 45 -8.36 22.70 -6.40
N LEU A 46 -9.14 23.15 -5.40
CA LEU A 46 -9.02 22.64 -4.04
C LEU A 46 -9.53 21.18 -3.94
N PHE A 47 -10.59 20.86 -4.70
CA PHE A 47 -11.06 19.48 -4.83
C PHE A 47 -9.98 18.57 -5.44
N ASP A 48 -9.32 19.02 -6.52
CA ASP A 48 -8.22 18.28 -7.15
C ASP A 48 -7.06 18.03 -6.18
N ILE A 49 -6.72 18.99 -5.30
CA ILE A 49 -5.71 18.82 -4.24
C ILE A 49 -6.13 17.70 -3.26
N GLY A 50 -7.39 17.70 -2.83
CA GLY A 50 -7.91 16.65 -1.94
C GLY A 50 -7.81 15.26 -2.56
N VAL A 51 -8.25 15.12 -3.82
CA VAL A 51 -8.14 13.86 -4.57
C VAL A 51 -6.69 13.46 -4.79
N HIS A 52 -5.79 14.42 -5.08
CA HIS A 52 -4.37 14.13 -5.26
C HIS A 52 -3.73 13.55 -3.99
N VAL A 53 -3.98 14.16 -2.83
CA VAL A 53 -3.49 13.66 -1.53
C VAL A 53 -4.07 12.27 -1.21
N LEU A 54 -5.35 12.04 -1.55
CA LEU A 54 -5.99 10.73 -1.41
C LEU A 54 -5.26 9.68 -2.27
N VAL A 55 -5.06 9.96 -3.56
CA VAL A 55 -4.40 9.04 -4.50
C VAL A 55 -2.99 8.72 -4.05
N VAL A 56 -2.18 9.73 -3.72
CA VAL A 56 -0.82 9.51 -3.18
C VAL A 56 -0.88 8.64 -1.93
N GLY A 57 -1.84 8.90 -1.03
CA GLY A 57 -2.04 8.09 0.16
C GLY A 57 -2.35 6.62 -0.13
N VAL A 58 -3.23 6.36 -1.09
CA VAL A 58 -3.59 5.00 -1.51
C VAL A 58 -2.40 4.31 -2.18
N VAL A 59 -1.70 5.00 -3.07
CA VAL A 59 -0.52 4.43 -3.75
C VAL A 59 0.57 4.07 -2.74
N MET A 60 0.87 4.95 -1.79
CA MET A 60 1.82 4.64 -0.72
C MET A 60 1.38 3.44 0.12
N ALA A 61 0.10 3.35 0.48
CA ALA A 61 -0.42 2.20 1.22
C ALA A 61 -0.29 0.88 0.44
N VAL A 62 -0.59 0.90 -0.87
CA VAL A 62 -0.43 -0.26 -1.75
C VAL A 62 1.04 -0.68 -1.86
N LEU A 63 1.96 0.28 -2.02
CA LEU A 63 3.39 -0.03 -2.11
C LEU A 63 3.93 -0.64 -0.81
N VAL A 64 3.52 -0.11 0.35
CA VAL A 64 3.91 -0.68 1.65
C VAL A 64 3.37 -2.10 1.80
N ALA A 65 2.09 -2.32 1.51
CA ALA A 65 1.50 -3.66 1.55
C ALA A 65 2.19 -4.64 0.59
N PHE A 66 2.65 -4.16 -0.57
CA PHE A 66 3.38 -4.98 -1.53
C PHE A 66 4.75 -5.40 -0.99
N VAL A 67 5.48 -4.49 -0.33
CA VAL A 67 6.76 -4.81 0.32
C VAL A 67 6.56 -5.82 1.45
N GLU A 68 5.55 -5.64 2.30
CA GLU A 68 5.24 -6.56 3.39
C GLU A 68 4.88 -7.96 2.87
N ALA A 69 4.12 -8.03 1.77
CA ALA A 69 3.77 -9.30 1.14
C ALA A 69 5.00 -10.00 0.52
N ASP A 70 5.93 -9.26 -0.09
CA ASP A 70 7.16 -9.81 -0.65
C ASP A 70 8.06 -10.42 0.43
N ASP A 71 8.22 -9.73 1.57
CA ASP A 71 8.96 -10.22 2.74
C ASP A 71 8.37 -11.53 3.30
N GLU A 72 7.04 -11.64 3.37
CA GLU A 72 6.36 -12.85 3.84
C GLU A 72 6.62 -14.04 2.90
N VAL A 73 6.52 -13.82 1.59
CA VAL A 73 6.79 -14.84 0.58
C VAL A 73 8.25 -15.30 0.63
N ALA A 74 9.20 -14.37 0.77
CA ALA A 74 10.62 -14.70 0.88
C ALA A 74 10.92 -15.59 2.09
N ARG A 75 10.35 -15.27 3.26
CA ARG A 75 10.50 -16.08 4.48
C ARG A 75 9.86 -17.46 4.35
N ALA A 76 8.68 -17.53 3.76
CA ALA A 76 8.00 -18.81 3.53
C ALA A 76 8.82 -19.71 2.59
N ASN A 77 9.45 -19.14 1.56
CA ASN A 77 10.32 -19.88 0.66
C ASN A 77 11.59 -20.38 1.34
N ALA A 78 12.25 -19.55 2.16
CA ALA A 78 13.44 -19.96 2.91
C ALA A 78 13.16 -21.10 3.91
N ALA A 79 12.07 -21.03 4.67
CA ALA A 79 11.67 -22.10 5.59
C ALA A 79 11.35 -23.42 4.87
N ARG A 80 10.74 -23.34 3.67
CA ARG A 80 10.49 -24.51 2.82
C ARG A 80 11.79 -25.13 2.31
N GLU A 81 12.78 -24.32 1.98
CA GLU A 81 14.08 -24.80 1.53
C GLU A 81 14.83 -25.52 2.64
N GLU A 82 14.82 -25.00 3.87
CA GLU A 82 15.42 -25.65 5.04
C GLU A 82 14.78 -27.02 5.33
N LEU A 83 13.45 -27.12 5.30
CA LEU A 83 12.73 -28.39 5.46
C LEU A 83 13.13 -29.41 4.38
N ARG A 84 13.26 -28.98 3.12
CA ARG A 84 13.70 -29.85 2.02
C ARG A 84 15.15 -30.29 2.21
N SER A 85 16.03 -29.39 2.65
CA SER A 85 17.43 -29.69 2.94
C SER A 85 17.56 -30.73 4.06
N ASN A 86 16.81 -30.58 5.15
CA ASN A 86 16.87 -31.51 6.27
C ASN A 86 16.31 -32.90 5.90
N ALA A 87 15.20 -32.94 5.16
CA ALA A 87 14.64 -34.19 4.65
C ALA A 87 15.60 -34.94 3.70
N GLY A 88 16.36 -34.21 2.88
CA GLY A 88 17.38 -34.82 2.01
C GLY A 88 18.63 -35.33 2.75
N HIS A 89 18.89 -34.85 3.98
CA HIS A 89 20.02 -35.30 4.80
C HIS A 89 19.74 -36.65 5.47
N ASP A 90 18.48 -36.88 5.88
CA ASP A 90 18.07 -38.15 6.51
C ASP A 90 18.11 -39.32 5.52
N ASP A 91 17.72 -39.10 4.26
CA ASP A 91 17.77 -40.12 3.20
C ASP A 91 19.20 -40.53 2.80
N ALA A 92 20.19 -39.64 2.95
CA ALA A 92 21.59 -39.92 2.63
C ALA A 92 22.36 -40.60 3.78
N SER A 93 21.84 -40.52 5.01
CA SER A 93 22.39 -41.17 6.21
C SER A 93 21.84 -42.57 6.48
N GLY A 94 20.99 -43.09 5.58
CA GLY A 94 20.58 -44.49 5.52
C GLY A 94 21.76 -45.41 5.19
N ASP A 95 22.71 -45.54 6.12
CA ASP A 95 23.72 -46.59 6.15
C ASP A 95 23.02 -47.92 6.50
N PRO A 96 22.94 -48.91 5.60
CA PRO A 96 22.51 -50.26 5.95
C PRO A 96 23.70 -50.97 6.61
N GLY A 97 24.18 -50.43 7.73
CA GLY A 97 25.56 -50.69 8.14
C GLY A 97 25.80 -50.87 9.62
N THR A 98 24.80 -50.99 10.51
CA THR A 98 25.07 -51.47 11.87
C THR A 98 23.90 -52.24 12.49
N THR A 99 23.91 -53.56 12.37
CA THR A 99 23.67 -54.44 13.53
C THR A 99 24.60 -55.65 13.40
N THR A 100 25.71 -55.53 14.10
CA THR A 100 26.67 -56.59 14.38
C THR A 100 26.14 -57.44 15.54
N SER A 101 26.18 -58.77 15.33
CA SER A 101 26.53 -59.80 16.32
C SER A 101 25.50 -60.29 17.36
N GLY A 102 25.42 -61.63 17.45
CA GLY A 102 24.81 -62.44 18.52
C GLY A 102 23.71 -63.35 17.94
N GLY A 103 23.95 -64.57 17.49
CA GLY A 103 24.65 -65.68 18.15
C GLY A 103 23.63 -66.50 18.92
N GLU A 104 23.27 -67.70 18.43
CA GLU A 104 22.93 -68.91 19.21
C GLU A 104 22.44 -70.06 18.32
N ARG A 105 23.34 -71.04 18.17
CA ARG A 105 23.16 -72.52 18.04
C ARG A 105 22.21 -73.10 17.00
#